data_AF-A0A318MSZ5-F1
#
_entry.id   AF-A0A318MSZ5-F1
#
_cell.length_a   1.000
_cell.length_b   1.000
_cell.length_c   1.000
_cell.angle_alpha   90.00
_cell.angle_beta   90.00
_cell.angle_gamma   90.00
#
_symmetry.space_group_name_H-M   'P 1'
#
loop_
_entity.id
_entity.type
_entity.pdbx_description
1 polymer ?
#
loop_
_entity_poly.entity_id
_entity_poly.type
_entity_poly.pdbx_seq_one_letter_code
_entity_poly.pdbx_strand_id
1 'polypeptide(L)'
;MKKITELYRGKAKTVFSTENPDYLILEFRNDTSAFDGQRIEQLDRKGKINNKFNYFIMTKLAQAGIPTQIETLLSDNEVLVKKLTMIPVECVIRNRAAGSLVRRLGVEEGLVLNPPTFELFLKNDALHDPMVNEYHCQSFGWATEQQLNRMKVLSFEINKILIELFAKAGLILVDFKLEFGLFNGDIILGDEFSPDGCRLWEQDSLKKMDKDRFRQGLGGVIEAYEEVAQRIGVPL
;
A
#
# COMPACT_ATOMS: atom_id res chain seq x y z
N MET A 1 19.38 13.34 -9.38
CA MET A 1 18.29 13.67 -8.46
C MET A 1 18.82 13.67 -7.05
N LYS A 2 18.72 14.81 -6.36
CA LYS A 2 19.08 14.94 -4.94
C LYS A 2 17.90 15.50 -4.14
N LYS A 3 17.85 15.20 -2.84
CA LYS A 3 16.89 15.82 -1.92
C LYS A 3 17.21 17.32 -1.80
N ILE A 4 16.19 18.17 -1.93
CA ILE A 4 16.32 19.62 -1.68
C ILE A 4 15.68 20.01 -0.36
N THR A 5 14.36 19.82 -0.23
CA THR A 5 13.59 20.25 0.96
C THR A 5 12.65 19.14 1.41
N GLU A 6 12.57 18.88 2.71
CA GLU A 6 11.52 18.05 3.30
C GLU A 6 10.18 18.76 3.15
N LEU A 7 9.24 18.16 2.42
CA LEU A 7 7.91 18.73 2.19
C LEU A 7 6.96 18.35 3.31
N TYR A 8 6.89 17.06 3.65
CA TYR A 8 6.12 16.58 4.78
C TYR A 8 6.60 15.20 5.24
N ARG A 9 6.16 14.84 6.44
CA ARG A 9 6.48 13.59 7.11
C ARG A 9 5.20 12.85 7.48
N GLY A 10 4.92 11.74 6.79
CA GLY A 10 3.83 10.83 7.16
C GLY A 10 4.25 9.85 8.27
N LYS A 11 3.37 8.90 8.59
CA LYS A 11 3.59 7.88 9.63
C LYS A 11 4.81 6.97 9.37
N ALA A 12 5.14 6.68 8.11
CA ALA A 12 6.22 5.75 7.74
C ALA A 12 7.22 6.29 6.71
N LYS A 13 6.89 7.39 6.02
CA LYS A 13 7.68 7.93 4.90
C LYS A 13 7.89 9.43 5.04
N THR A 14 9.06 9.91 4.63
CA THR A 14 9.34 11.34 4.48
C THR A 14 9.40 11.67 3.00
N VAL A 15 8.81 12.80 2.61
CA VAL A 15 8.73 13.22 1.21
C VAL A 15 9.60 14.44 1.00
N PHE A 16 10.51 14.37 0.03
CA PHE A 16 11.41 15.45 -0.32
C PHE A 16 11.16 15.95 -1.74
N SER A 17 11.29 17.25 -1.95
CA SER A 17 11.39 17.84 -3.28
C SER A 17 12.74 17.52 -3.92
N THR A 18 12.78 17.62 -5.25
CA THR A 18 13.99 17.52 -6.07
C THR A 18 14.20 18.79 -6.89
N GLU A 19 15.31 18.85 -7.63
CA GLU A 19 15.57 19.92 -8.59
C GLU A 19 14.54 19.98 -9.73
N ASN A 20 13.83 18.88 -10.00
CA ASN A 20 12.76 18.82 -10.98
C ASN A 20 11.39 18.86 -10.26
N PRO A 21 10.51 19.82 -10.59
CA PRO A 21 9.22 19.98 -9.91
C PRO A 21 8.26 18.80 -10.10
N ASP A 22 8.47 17.96 -11.13
CA ASP A 22 7.61 16.82 -11.46
C ASP A 22 7.99 15.54 -10.71
N TYR A 23 9.04 15.58 -9.88
CA TYR A 23 9.53 14.41 -9.16
C TYR A 23 9.78 14.69 -7.68
N LEU A 24 9.57 13.65 -6.88
CA LEU A 24 9.81 13.62 -5.45
C LEU A 24 10.75 12.47 -5.11
N ILE A 25 11.39 12.57 -3.95
CA ILE A 25 12.09 11.44 -3.32
C ILE A 25 11.28 11.01 -2.10
N LEU A 26 10.90 9.74 -2.07
CA LEU A 26 10.31 9.10 -0.90
C LEU A 26 11.42 8.41 -0.12
N GLU A 27 11.55 8.73 1.16
CA GLU A 27 12.41 8.01 2.10
C GLU A 27 11.55 7.15 3.02
N PHE A 28 11.74 5.84 2.96
CA PHE A 28 11.09 4.88 3.84
C PHE A 28 11.85 4.80 5.17
N ARG A 29 11.15 5.07 6.27
CA ARG A 29 11.74 5.09 7.62
C ARG A 29 11.49 3.77 8.33
N ASN A 30 12.24 3.54 9.41
CA ASN A 30 12.06 2.40 10.30
C ASN A 30 10.87 2.55 11.26
N ASP A 31 10.19 3.70 11.24
CA ASP A 31 8.99 3.96 12.03
C ASP A 31 7.86 2.99 11.67
N THR A 32 7.32 2.33 12.68
CA THR A 32 6.12 1.49 12.56
C THR A 32 5.08 1.95 13.56
N SER A 33 3.91 2.33 13.05
CA SER A 33 2.77 2.71 13.86
C SER A 33 1.65 1.66 13.82
N ALA A 34 0.97 1.47 14.95
CA ALA A 34 -0.30 0.76 15.06
C ALA A 34 -1.29 1.58 15.89
N PHE A 35 -2.58 1.25 15.75
CA PHE A 35 -3.68 1.93 16.45
C PHE A 35 -3.63 3.46 16.28
N ASP A 36 -3.54 3.91 15.02
CA ASP A 36 -3.51 5.32 14.65
C ASP A 36 -2.40 6.17 15.30
N GLY A 37 -1.26 5.54 15.56
CA GLY A 37 -0.08 6.22 16.11
C GLY A 37 0.02 6.15 17.63
N GLN A 38 -0.90 5.47 18.32
CA GLN A 38 -0.80 5.24 19.77
C GLN A 38 0.42 4.37 20.14
N ARG A 39 0.84 3.49 19.24
CA ARG A 39 2.06 2.69 19.38
C ARG A 39 3.00 3.03 18.23
N ILE A 40 4.16 3.62 18.55
CA ILE A 40 5.24 3.90 17.60
C ILE A 40 6.48 3.14 18.07
N GLU A 41 6.99 2.26 17.20
CA GLU A 41 8.24 1.55 17.42
C GLU A 41 9.14 1.67 16.19
N GLN A 42 10.45 1.70 16.42
CA GLN A 42 11.46 1.65 15.38
C GLN A 42 11.84 0.19 15.15
N LEU A 43 11.49 -0.34 13.98
CA LEU A 43 11.88 -1.68 13.58
C LEU A 43 13.05 -1.58 12.61
N ASP A 44 14.23 -2.03 13.04
CA ASP A 44 15.43 -1.95 12.20
C ASP A 44 15.24 -2.68 10.86
N ARG A 45 15.88 -2.17 9.80
CA ARG A 45 15.76 -2.63 8.40
C ARG A 45 14.37 -2.45 7.74
N LYS A 46 13.32 -2.07 8.46
CA LYS A 46 11.97 -1.94 7.90
C LYS A 46 11.90 -1.00 6.70
N GLY A 47 12.51 0.18 6.82
CA GLY A 47 12.52 1.18 5.74
C GLY A 47 13.14 0.61 4.47
N LYS A 48 14.28 -0.07 4.61
CA LYS A 48 14.99 -0.74 3.52
C LYS A 48 14.14 -1.78 2.83
N ILE A 49 13.55 -2.68 3.63
CA ILE A 49 12.74 -3.79 3.11
C ILE A 49 11.53 -3.23 2.37
N ASN A 50 10.77 -2.31 2.99
CA ASN A 50 9.58 -1.74 2.37
C ASN A 50 9.91 -0.94 1.10
N ASN A 51 11.02 -0.20 1.06
CA ASN A 51 11.43 0.53 -0.13
C ASN A 51 11.71 -0.41 -1.31
N LYS A 52 12.51 -1.45 -1.08
CA LYS A 52 12.85 -2.45 -2.10
C LYS A 52 11.64 -3.28 -2.53
N PHE A 53 10.80 -3.66 -1.56
CA PHE A 53 9.54 -4.37 -1.82
C PHE A 53 8.60 -3.54 -2.69
N ASN A 54 8.40 -2.27 -2.30
CA ASN A 54 7.57 -1.34 -3.04
C ASN A 54 8.09 -1.13 -4.47
N TYR A 55 9.40 -0.89 -4.63
CA TYR A 55 10.02 -0.74 -5.94
C TYR A 55 9.78 -1.99 -6.80
N PHE A 56 10.03 -3.19 -6.26
CA PHE A 56 9.82 -4.45 -6.97
C PHE A 56 8.37 -4.62 -7.45
N ILE A 57 7.39 -4.43 -6.56
CA ILE A 57 5.97 -4.59 -6.89
C ILE A 57 5.53 -3.54 -7.91
N MET A 58 5.84 -2.26 -7.66
CA MET A 58 5.46 -1.17 -8.57
C MET A 58 6.09 -1.33 -9.96
N THR A 59 7.33 -1.83 -10.05
CA THR A 59 7.96 -2.15 -11.34
C THR A 59 7.28 -3.33 -12.04
N LYS A 60 6.91 -4.40 -11.31
CA LYS A 60 6.14 -5.52 -11.88
C LYS A 60 4.78 -5.08 -12.41
N LEU A 61 4.08 -4.22 -11.67
CA LEU A 61 2.81 -3.63 -12.08
C LEU A 61 2.98 -2.75 -13.34
N ALA A 62 4.03 -1.92 -13.37
CA ALA A 62 4.36 -1.10 -14.54
C ALA A 62 4.64 -1.96 -15.78
N GLN A 63 5.40 -3.05 -15.63
CA GLN A 63 5.67 -4.01 -16.71
C GLN A 63 4.38 -4.70 -17.21
N ALA A 64 3.36 -4.82 -16.37
CA ALA A 64 2.05 -5.36 -16.72
C ALA A 64 1.08 -4.29 -17.29
N GLY A 65 1.54 -3.05 -17.49
CA GLY A 65 0.75 -1.96 -18.08
C GLY A 65 -0.01 -1.10 -17.07
N ILE A 66 0.18 -1.30 -15.76
CA ILE A 66 -0.40 -0.44 -14.73
C ILE A 66 0.44 0.83 -14.60
N PRO A 67 -0.13 2.04 -14.77
CA PRO A 67 0.64 3.27 -14.60
C PRO A 67 0.99 3.48 -13.12
N THR A 68 2.28 3.60 -12.81
CA THR A 68 2.77 3.82 -11.43
C THR A 68 3.65 5.07 -11.35
N GLN A 69 3.79 5.61 -10.14
CA GLN A 69 4.66 6.74 -9.86
C GLN A 69 6.15 6.36 -9.86
N ILE A 70 6.50 5.07 -9.86
CA ILE A 70 7.87 4.61 -9.62
C ILE A 70 8.79 4.98 -10.80
N GLU A 71 9.97 5.50 -10.49
CA GLU A 71 11.00 5.80 -11.51
C GLU A 71 12.25 4.96 -11.27
N THR A 72 12.98 5.22 -10.19
CA THR A 72 14.24 4.53 -9.91
C THR A 72 14.56 4.48 -8.43
N LEU A 73 15.19 3.40 -7.99
CA LEU A 73 15.72 3.26 -6.64
C LEU A 73 16.98 4.13 -6.50
N LEU A 74 17.05 4.98 -5.47
CA LEU A 74 18.21 5.86 -5.25
C LEU A 74 19.17 5.30 -4.20
N SER A 75 18.64 4.60 -3.20
CA SER A 75 19.40 3.94 -2.15
C SER A 75 18.58 2.82 -1.52
N ASP A 76 19.10 2.17 -0.47
CA ASP A 76 18.37 1.14 0.27
C ASP A 76 17.01 1.65 0.79
N ASN A 77 16.90 2.94 1.17
CA ASN A 77 15.68 3.52 1.78
C ASN A 77 14.99 4.58 0.92
N GLU A 78 15.58 4.99 -0.20
CA GLU A 78 15.06 6.09 -1.01
C GLU A 78 14.70 5.65 -2.42
N VAL A 79 13.59 6.20 -2.93
CA VAL A 79 13.13 5.97 -4.29
C VAL A 79 12.64 7.27 -4.91
N LEU A 80 12.96 7.44 -6.19
CA LEU A 80 12.48 8.54 -7.01
C LEU A 80 11.09 8.19 -7.56
N VAL A 81 10.17 9.14 -7.44
CA VAL A 81 8.78 8.98 -7.93
C VAL A 81 8.28 10.24 -8.63
N LYS A 82 7.30 10.07 -9.52
CA LYS A 82 6.49 11.17 -10.06
C LYS A 82 5.77 11.90 -8.93
N LYS A 83 5.72 13.22 -8.99
CA LYS A 83 4.93 14.06 -8.09
C LYS A 83 3.46 13.99 -8.48
N LEU A 84 2.65 13.28 -7.70
CA LEU A 84 1.22 13.17 -7.95
C LEU A 84 0.41 14.22 -7.17
N THR A 85 -0.67 14.70 -7.76
CA THR A 85 -1.77 15.33 -7.01
C THR A 85 -2.63 14.21 -6.46
N MET A 86 -2.42 13.83 -5.19
CA MET A 86 -3.08 12.69 -4.57
C MET A 86 -4.59 12.90 -4.43
N ILE A 87 -5.36 11.87 -4.77
CA ILE A 87 -6.79 11.78 -4.45
C ILE A 87 -6.90 11.30 -3.01
N PRO A 88 -7.62 12.00 -2.11
CA PRO A 88 -7.60 11.70 -0.67
C PRO A 88 -8.49 10.50 -0.31
N VAL A 89 -8.47 9.44 -1.12
CA VAL A 89 -9.29 8.25 -0.95
C VAL A 89 -8.42 7.01 -1.12
N GLU A 90 -8.43 6.15 -0.11
CA GLU A 90 -7.79 4.86 -0.15
C GLU A 90 -8.72 3.83 -0.80
N CYS A 91 -8.19 3.08 -1.76
CA CYS A 91 -8.88 1.98 -2.43
C CYS A 91 -8.46 0.66 -1.78
N VAL A 92 -9.40 -0.05 -1.16
CA VAL A 92 -9.13 -1.32 -0.50
C VAL A 92 -9.81 -2.46 -1.23
N ILE A 93 -9.02 -3.45 -1.65
CA ILE A 93 -9.52 -4.72 -2.19
C ILE A 93 -9.42 -5.78 -1.11
N ARG A 94 -10.45 -6.63 -0.98
CA ARG A 94 -10.43 -7.79 -0.08
C ARG A 94 -10.81 -9.07 -0.81
N ASN A 95 -9.90 -10.05 -0.76
CA ASN A 95 -10.13 -11.41 -1.27
C ASN A 95 -10.59 -12.36 -0.16
N ARG A 96 -10.26 -12.05 1.10
CA ARG A 96 -10.78 -12.74 2.28
C ARG A 96 -11.16 -11.73 3.36
N ALA A 97 -12.09 -12.11 4.23
CA ALA A 97 -12.46 -11.27 5.37
C ALA A 97 -11.33 -11.22 6.40
N ALA A 98 -10.89 -10.01 6.75
CA ALA A 98 -9.90 -9.77 7.80
C ALA A 98 -10.04 -8.35 8.34
N GLY A 99 -9.29 -8.04 9.41
CA GLY A 99 -9.09 -6.67 9.88
C GLY A 99 -10.40 -5.92 10.18
N SER A 100 -10.57 -4.73 9.61
CA SER A 100 -11.74 -3.87 9.88
C SER A 100 -13.05 -4.46 9.35
N LEU A 101 -13.02 -5.28 8.29
CA LEU A 101 -14.24 -5.89 7.76
C LEU A 101 -14.88 -6.83 8.80
N VAL A 102 -14.07 -7.70 9.41
CA VAL A 102 -14.48 -8.61 10.48
C VAL A 102 -15.07 -7.84 11.67
N ARG A 103 -14.39 -6.77 12.11
CA ARG A 103 -14.87 -5.94 13.23
C ARG A 103 -16.18 -5.22 12.93
N ARG A 104 -16.36 -4.71 11.72
CA ARG A 104 -17.57 -3.93 11.35
C ARG A 104 -18.78 -4.83 11.11
N LEU A 105 -18.60 -5.99 10.49
CA LEU A 105 -19.71 -6.82 10.00
C LEU A 105 -19.89 -8.14 10.77
N GLY A 106 -18.97 -8.51 11.66
CA GLY A 106 -19.05 -9.75 12.44
C GLY A 106 -18.88 -11.04 11.63
N VAL A 107 -18.36 -10.93 10.40
CA VAL A 107 -18.03 -12.10 9.56
C VAL A 107 -16.77 -12.80 10.07
N GLU A 108 -16.64 -14.10 9.80
CA GLU A 108 -15.49 -14.90 10.22
C GLU A 108 -14.18 -14.47 9.52
N GLU A 109 -13.07 -14.37 10.26
CA GLU A 109 -11.75 -14.11 9.68
C GLU A 109 -11.33 -15.28 8.76
N GLY A 110 -10.93 -14.95 7.53
CA GLY A 110 -10.52 -15.92 6.53
C GLY A 110 -11.61 -16.37 5.56
N LEU A 111 -12.87 -15.95 5.78
CA LEU A 111 -13.97 -16.17 4.82
C LEU A 111 -13.57 -15.69 3.43
N VAL A 112 -13.63 -16.58 2.43
CA VAL A 112 -13.32 -16.24 1.04
C VAL A 112 -14.43 -15.38 0.45
N LEU A 113 -14.05 -14.24 -0.12
CA LEU A 113 -14.98 -13.29 -0.73
C LEU A 113 -14.98 -13.50 -2.25
N ASN A 114 -16.12 -13.98 -2.77
CA ASN A 114 -16.30 -14.20 -4.20
C ASN A 114 -17.60 -13.53 -4.69
N PRO A 115 -17.53 -12.44 -5.46
CA PRO A 115 -16.31 -11.76 -5.93
C PRO A 115 -15.54 -11.05 -4.79
N PRO A 116 -14.26 -10.69 -4.98
CA PRO A 116 -13.54 -9.82 -4.06
C PRO A 116 -14.27 -8.48 -3.87
N THR A 117 -14.20 -7.91 -2.67
CA THR A 117 -14.85 -6.64 -2.37
C THR A 117 -13.93 -5.46 -2.68
N PHE A 118 -14.53 -4.30 -2.96
CA PHE A 118 -13.86 -3.02 -3.15
C PHE A 118 -14.49 -1.99 -2.22
N GLU A 119 -13.67 -1.34 -1.40
CA GLU A 119 -14.10 -0.37 -0.40
C GLU A 119 -13.28 0.92 -0.54
N LEU A 120 -13.91 2.06 -0.22
CA LEU A 120 -13.27 3.36 -0.22
C LEU A 120 -13.18 3.89 1.22
N PHE A 121 -12.05 4.50 1.54
CA PHE A 121 -11.82 5.15 2.84
C PHE A 121 -11.27 6.55 2.61
N LEU A 122 -11.84 7.56 3.28
CA LEU A 122 -11.30 8.92 3.23
C LEU A 122 -9.97 8.95 3.98
N LYS A 123 -8.92 9.47 3.37
CA LYS A 123 -7.63 9.67 4.05
C LYS A 123 -7.74 10.85 5.01
N ASN A 124 -8.00 10.56 6.28
CA ASN A 124 -8.12 11.53 7.36
C ASN A 124 -7.75 10.88 8.69
N ASP A 125 -6.48 11.01 9.07
CA ASP A 125 -5.91 10.44 10.29
C ASP A 125 -6.67 10.86 11.56
N ALA A 126 -7.20 12.09 11.61
CA ALA A 126 -7.93 12.60 12.78
C ALA A 126 -9.32 11.95 12.95
N LEU A 127 -9.88 11.39 11.86
CA LEU A 127 -11.16 10.70 11.86
C LEU A 127 -11.00 9.18 11.70
N HIS A 128 -9.79 8.66 11.86
CA HIS A 128 -9.49 7.23 11.72
C HIS A 128 -9.89 6.65 10.36
N ASP A 129 -9.66 7.43 9.29
CA ASP A 129 -9.91 7.07 7.90
C ASP A 129 -11.31 6.46 7.65
N PRO A 130 -12.40 7.25 7.77
CA PRO A 130 -13.74 6.70 7.75
C PRO A 130 -14.08 6.07 6.39
N MET A 131 -14.86 4.98 6.42
CA MET A 131 -15.38 4.36 5.20
C MET A 131 -16.33 5.32 4.49
N VAL A 132 -16.17 5.46 3.18
CA VAL A 132 -16.99 6.31 2.31
C VAL A 132 -17.48 5.51 1.10
N ASN A 133 -18.37 6.12 0.31
CA ASN A 133 -18.83 5.56 -0.95
C ASN A 133 -18.50 6.52 -2.10
N GLU A 134 -18.78 6.09 -3.34
CA GLU A 134 -18.52 6.86 -4.55
C GLU A 134 -19.29 8.20 -4.55
N TYR A 135 -20.51 8.24 -3.99
CA TYR A 135 -21.31 9.47 -3.90
C TYR A 135 -20.70 10.50 -2.96
N HIS A 136 -20.18 10.10 -1.79
CA HIS A 136 -19.44 11.01 -0.92
C HIS A 136 -18.26 11.64 -1.66
N CYS A 137 -17.48 10.82 -2.38
CA CYS A 137 -16.32 11.28 -3.13
C CYS A 137 -16.69 12.32 -4.20
N GLN A 138 -17.78 12.10 -4.92
CA GLN A 138 -18.30 13.04 -5.93
C GLN A 138 -18.87 14.30 -5.30
N SER A 139 -19.75 14.17 -4.29
CA SER A 139 -20.42 15.30 -3.63
C SER A 139 -19.45 16.26 -2.95
N PHE A 140 -18.34 15.75 -2.41
CA PHE A 140 -17.32 16.57 -1.76
C PHE A 140 -16.18 16.98 -2.70
N GLY A 141 -16.24 16.61 -3.98
CA GLY A 141 -15.23 16.97 -4.98
C GLY A 141 -13.86 16.33 -4.76
N TRP A 142 -13.79 15.21 -4.03
CA TRP A 142 -12.53 14.48 -3.82
C TRP A 142 -12.09 13.72 -5.07
N ALA A 143 -13.04 13.20 -5.84
CA ALA A 143 -12.80 12.53 -7.11
C ALA A 143 -14.04 12.62 -8.01
N THR A 144 -13.81 12.69 -9.32
CA THR A 144 -14.89 12.57 -10.31
C THR A 144 -15.31 11.11 -10.49
N GLU A 145 -16.51 10.89 -11.05
CA GLU A 145 -16.99 9.54 -11.40
C GLU A 145 -15.99 8.79 -12.30
N GLN A 146 -15.43 9.47 -13.30
CA GLN A 146 -14.43 8.89 -14.21
C GLN A 146 -13.16 8.46 -13.47
N GLN A 147 -12.68 9.28 -12.53
CA GLN A 147 -11.50 8.96 -11.73
C GLN A 147 -11.76 7.76 -10.82
N LEU A 148 -12.90 7.74 -10.12
CA LEU A 148 -13.32 6.63 -9.26
C LEU A 148 -13.43 5.32 -10.05
N ASN A 149 -14.07 5.35 -11.22
CA ASN A 149 -14.18 4.18 -12.09
C ASN A 149 -12.79 3.69 -12.55
N ARG A 150 -11.89 4.60 -12.93
CA ARG A 150 -10.53 4.22 -13.34
C ARG A 150 -9.72 3.63 -12.19
N MET A 151 -9.79 4.21 -11.00
CA MET A 151 -9.15 3.70 -9.78
C MET A 151 -9.65 2.29 -9.44
N LYS A 152 -10.97 2.06 -9.55
CA LYS A 152 -11.59 0.75 -9.31
C LYS A 152 -11.13 -0.31 -10.32
N VAL A 153 -11.16 0.01 -11.61
CA VAL A 153 -10.67 -0.88 -12.68
C VAL A 153 -9.20 -1.26 -12.44
N LEU A 154 -8.33 -0.28 -12.20
CA LEU A 154 -6.92 -0.52 -11.92
C LEU A 154 -6.73 -1.36 -10.64
N SER A 155 -7.53 -1.12 -9.59
CA SER A 155 -7.44 -1.88 -8.34
C SER A 155 -7.75 -3.36 -8.54
N PHE A 156 -8.75 -3.69 -9.35
CA PHE A 156 -9.07 -5.09 -9.70
C PHE A 156 -8.03 -5.73 -10.63
N GLU A 157 -7.49 -4.98 -11.59
CA GLU A 157 -6.38 -5.45 -12.44
C GLU A 157 -5.13 -5.76 -11.60
N ILE A 158 -4.75 -4.84 -10.71
CA ILE A 158 -3.67 -5.02 -9.73
C ILE A 158 -3.93 -6.25 -8.86
N ASN A 159 -5.16 -6.41 -8.35
CA ASN A 159 -5.52 -7.59 -7.55
C ASN A 159 -5.23 -8.90 -8.29
N LYS A 160 -5.66 -9.00 -9.56
CA LYS A 160 -5.43 -10.21 -10.36
C LYS A 160 -3.93 -10.51 -10.50
N ILE A 161 -3.13 -9.50 -10.85
CA ILE A 161 -1.67 -9.66 -11.01
C ILE A 161 -1.02 -10.11 -9.70
N LEU A 162 -1.39 -9.48 -8.59
CA LEU A 162 -0.76 -9.73 -7.30
C LEU A 162 -1.21 -11.04 -6.65
N ILE A 163 -2.46 -11.46 -6.83
CA ILE A 163 -2.91 -12.81 -6.42
C ILE A 163 -2.03 -13.87 -7.09
N GLU A 164 -1.82 -13.77 -8.40
CA GLU A 164 -0.99 -14.73 -9.14
C GLU A 164 0.48 -14.71 -8.67
N LEU A 165 1.03 -13.52 -8.40
CA LEU A 165 2.39 -13.35 -7.89
C LEU A 165 2.56 -13.99 -6.51
N PHE A 166 1.69 -13.67 -5.56
CA PHE A 166 1.78 -14.18 -4.19
C PHE A 166 1.43 -15.66 -4.09
N ALA A 167 0.47 -16.16 -4.88
CA ALA A 167 0.15 -17.57 -4.92
C ALA A 167 1.34 -18.44 -5.37
N LYS A 168 2.11 -17.99 -6.37
CA LYS A 168 3.36 -18.67 -6.80
C LYS A 168 4.43 -18.73 -5.72
N ALA A 169 4.35 -17.82 -4.74
CA ALA A 169 5.23 -17.76 -3.58
C ALA A 169 4.67 -18.50 -2.35
N GLY A 170 3.58 -19.26 -2.49
CA GLY A 170 2.92 -19.96 -1.38
C GLY A 170 2.24 -19.02 -0.38
N LEU A 171 1.77 -17.86 -0.85
CA LEU A 171 1.15 -16.81 -0.05
C LEU A 171 -0.26 -16.49 -0.53
N ILE A 172 -1.14 -16.18 0.41
CA ILE A 172 -2.49 -15.70 0.18
C ILE A 172 -2.48 -14.18 0.31
N LEU A 173 -2.84 -13.47 -0.77
CA LEU A 173 -3.16 -12.04 -0.72
C LEU A 173 -4.57 -11.84 -0.17
N VAL A 174 -4.67 -11.53 1.11
CA VAL A 174 -5.95 -11.44 1.85
C VAL A 174 -6.68 -10.15 1.54
N ASP A 175 -6.00 -9.02 1.70
CA ASP A 175 -6.46 -7.69 1.31
C ASP A 175 -5.27 -6.77 1.09
N PHE A 176 -5.49 -5.63 0.43
CA PHE A 176 -4.50 -4.58 0.30
C PHE A 176 -5.17 -3.24 0.04
N LYS A 177 -4.38 -2.18 0.26
CA LYS A 177 -4.77 -0.79 0.10
C LYS A 177 -3.91 -0.13 -0.97
N LEU A 178 -4.52 0.68 -1.81
CA LEU A 178 -3.85 1.51 -2.81
C LEU A 178 -4.25 2.96 -2.63
N GLU A 179 -3.36 3.88 -3.00
CA GLU A 179 -3.65 5.30 -3.14
C GLU A 179 -3.28 5.73 -4.56
N PHE A 180 -4.14 6.54 -5.17
CA PHE A 180 -3.93 7.04 -6.53
C PHE A 180 -3.81 8.56 -6.51
N GLY A 181 -3.15 9.08 -7.53
CA GLY A 181 -3.11 10.51 -7.78
C GLY A 181 -3.07 10.83 -9.26
N LEU A 182 -3.12 12.11 -9.56
CA LEU A 182 -3.06 12.61 -10.93
C LEU A 182 -1.64 13.03 -11.29
N PHE A 183 -1.20 12.62 -12.46
CA PHE A 183 -0.02 13.16 -13.14
C PHE A 183 -0.42 13.57 -14.55
N ASN A 184 -0.33 14.86 -14.88
CA ASN A 184 -0.77 15.39 -16.17
C ASN A 184 -2.22 15.01 -16.56
N GLY A 185 -3.09 14.83 -15.56
CA GLY A 185 -4.50 14.45 -15.74
C GLY A 185 -4.77 12.95 -15.73
N ASP A 186 -3.74 12.10 -15.82
CA ASP A 186 -3.88 10.65 -15.80
C ASP A 186 -3.89 10.08 -14.37
N ILE A 187 -4.69 9.03 -14.15
CA ILE A 187 -4.70 8.28 -12.88
C ILE A 187 -3.48 7.37 -12.82
N ILE A 188 -2.62 7.63 -11.83
CA ILE A 188 -1.38 6.92 -11.56
C ILE A 188 -1.44 6.28 -10.18
N LEU A 189 -1.00 5.03 -10.06
CA LEU A 189 -0.80 4.38 -8.76
C LEU A 189 0.35 5.05 -7.99
N GLY A 190 0.05 5.56 -6.80
CA GLY A 190 0.96 6.30 -5.94
C GLY A 190 1.34 5.56 -4.65
N ASP A 191 1.74 6.34 -3.64
CA ASP A 191 2.13 5.91 -2.29
C ASP A 191 3.10 4.70 -2.24
N GLU A 192 2.67 3.55 -1.74
CA GLU A 192 3.47 2.32 -1.67
C GLU A 192 2.63 1.05 -1.81
N PHE A 193 3.29 -0.06 -2.15
CA PHE A 193 2.80 -1.41 -1.88
C PHE A 193 3.84 -2.19 -1.09
N SER A 194 3.54 -2.51 0.16
CA SER A 194 4.44 -3.26 1.06
C SER A 194 3.62 -4.04 2.09
N PRO A 195 4.24 -4.93 2.89
CA PRO A 195 3.56 -5.61 3.98
C PRO A 195 3.00 -4.70 5.10
N ASP A 196 3.26 -3.37 5.06
CA ASP A 196 2.54 -2.38 5.88
C ASP A 196 1.09 -2.17 5.41
N GLY A 197 0.89 -2.19 4.09
CA GLY A 197 -0.34 -1.83 3.38
C GLY A 197 -1.13 -3.00 2.78
N CYS A 198 -0.65 -4.24 2.96
CA CYS A 198 -1.36 -5.45 2.57
C CYS A 198 -1.38 -6.49 3.69
N ARG A 199 -2.31 -7.45 3.58
CA ARG A 199 -2.34 -8.67 4.41
C ARG A 199 -1.91 -9.87 3.58
N LEU A 200 -0.94 -10.60 4.12
CA LEU A 200 -0.32 -11.76 3.48
C LEU A 200 -0.28 -12.89 4.49
N TRP A 201 -0.92 -14.00 4.15
CA TRP A 201 -0.89 -15.21 4.97
C TRP A 201 -0.16 -16.32 4.24
N GLU A 202 0.59 -17.13 4.96
CA GLU A 202 1.14 -18.37 4.41
C GLU A 202 -0.01 -19.32 4.02
N GLN A 203 0.09 -19.93 2.83
CA GLN A 203 -1.01 -20.70 2.27
C GLN A 203 -1.37 -21.95 3.10
N ASP A 204 -0.38 -22.65 3.65
CA ASP A 204 -0.59 -23.92 4.34
C ASP A 204 -0.95 -23.73 5.82
N SER A 205 -0.33 -22.76 6.49
CA SER A 205 -0.47 -22.56 7.94
C SER A 205 -1.39 -21.39 8.32
N LEU A 206 -1.75 -20.54 7.34
CA LEU A 206 -2.41 -19.25 7.56
C LEU A 206 -1.64 -18.30 8.50
N LYS A 207 -0.33 -18.54 8.70
CA LYS A 207 0.55 -17.66 9.47
C LYS A 207 0.54 -16.28 8.83
N LYS A 208 0.21 -15.25 9.62
CA LYS A 208 0.25 -13.85 9.20
C LYS A 208 1.72 -13.43 8.97
N MET A 209 2.00 -12.86 7.80
CA MET A 209 3.34 -12.45 7.36
C MET A 209 3.43 -10.94 7.04
N ASP A 210 2.51 -10.17 7.62
CA ASP A 210 2.34 -8.74 7.38
C ASP A 210 2.29 -7.94 8.69
N LYS A 211 1.95 -6.65 8.59
CA LYS A 211 1.88 -5.74 9.74
C LYS A 211 0.92 -6.17 10.85
N ASP A 212 -0.04 -7.06 10.60
CA ASP A 212 -0.88 -7.63 11.66
C ASP A 212 -0.04 -8.36 12.72
N ARG A 213 1.17 -8.85 12.40
CA ARG A 213 2.11 -9.36 13.41
C ARG A 213 2.47 -8.31 14.47
N PHE A 214 2.65 -7.06 14.05
CA PHE A 214 2.87 -5.94 14.94
C PHE A 214 1.58 -5.53 15.67
N ARG A 215 0.47 -5.39 14.93
CA ARG A 215 -0.84 -4.97 15.48
C ARG A 215 -1.36 -5.93 16.55
N GLN A 216 -1.09 -7.23 16.41
CA GLN A 216 -1.57 -8.29 17.31
C GLN A 216 -0.50 -8.79 18.29
N GLY A 217 0.71 -8.20 18.29
CA GLY A 217 1.77 -8.59 19.22
C GLY A 217 2.36 -9.99 18.99
N LEU A 218 2.34 -10.50 17.75
CA LEU A 218 2.83 -11.83 17.39
C LEU A 218 4.36 -11.93 17.26
N GLY A 219 5.07 -10.79 17.33
CA GLY A 219 6.53 -10.71 17.13
C GLY A 219 6.98 -11.10 15.71
N GLY A 220 8.29 -11.07 15.46
CA GLY A 220 8.88 -11.53 14.20
C GLY A 220 8.41 -10.75 12.96
N VAL A 221 8.26 -9.43 13.08
CA VAL A 221 7.66 -8.58 12.04
C VAL A 221 8.60 -8.46 10.85
N ILE A 222 9.87 -8.11 11.12
CA ILE A 222 10.88 -7.89 10.08
C ILE A 222 11.23 -9.20 9.39
N GLU A 223 11.39 -10.27 10.15
CA GLU A 223 11.68 -11.61 9.65
C GLU A 223 10.59 -12.08 8.68
N ALA A 224 9.32 -11.79 8.99
CA ALA A 224 8.22 -12.08 8.09
C ALA A 224 8.29 -11.25 6.80
N TYR A 225 8.67 -9.97 6.87
CA TYR A 225 8.78 -9.11 5.69
C TYR A 225 9.93 -9.56 4.79
N GLU A 226 11.07 -9.91 5.38
CA GLU A 226 12.22 -10.46 4.66
C GLU A 226 11.88 -11.80 4.00
N GLU A 227 11.15 -12.66 4.70
CA GLU A 227 10.71 -13.95 4.18
C GLU A 227 9.77 -13.77 2.97
N VAL A 228 8.77 -12.87 3.06
CA VAL A 228 7.90 -12.56 1.91
C VAL A 228 8.72 -12.01 0.75
N ALA A 229 9.60 -11.04 1.01
CA ALA A 229 10.47 -10.43 0.01
C ALA A 229 11.32 -11.49 -0.72
N GLN A 230 11.94 -12.41 0.02
CA GLN A 230 12.71 -13.51 -0.56
C GLN A 230 11.84 -14.44 -1.42
N ARG A 231 10.65 -14.84 -0.94
CA ARG A 231 9.75 -15.75 -1.66
C ARG A 231 9.26 -15.18 -2.99
N ILE A 232 9.04 -13.87 -3.08
CA ILE A 232 8.62 -13.22 -4.34
C ILE A 232 9.80 -12.76 -5.21
N GLY A 233 11.05 -12.88 -4.73
CA GLY A 233 12.26 -12.58 -5.48
C GLY A 233 12.75 -11.12 -5.39
N VAL A 234 12.44 -10.40 -4.32
CA VAL A 234 13.00 -9.06 -4.07
C VAL A 234 14.48 -9.16 -3.70
N PRO A 235 15.38 -8.39 -4.33
CA PRO A 235 16.80 -8.36 -3.98
C PRO A 235 17.05 -7.45 -2.77
N LEU A 236 17.08 -8.02 -1.56
CA LEU A 236 17.31 -7.29 -0.29
C LEU A 236 18.77 -6.91 -0.03
#